data_AF-E5B9K5-F1
#
_entry.id   AF-E5B9K5-F1
#
_cell.length_a   1.000
_cell.length_b   1.000
_cell.length_c   1.000
_cell.angle_alpha   90.00
_cell.angle_beta   90.00
_cell.angle_gamma   90.00
#
_symmetry.space_group_name_H-M   'P 1'
#
loop_
_entity.id
_entity.type
_entity.pdbx_description
1 polymer ?
#
loop_
_entity_poly.entity_id
_entity_poly.type
_entity_poly.pdbx_seq_one_letter_code
_entity_poly.pdbx_strand_id
1 'polypeptide(L)'
;MHSTLDNDYSGLVENHANLQQDYGLLRKQFDELRQQYENLRRPFSVTAEVPYTDVWTFKPVASYPGKHPCEKPAELMEHIITSSTRPGDVVADFFMGSGATVKAALTLGRTAIGVELEEERFLQTKAEIG
;
A
#
# COMPACT_ATOMS: atom_id res chain seq x y z
N MET A 1 -8.60 -38.88 -53.78
CA MET A 1 -9.03 -37.54 -53.33
C MET A 1 -9.14 -37.43 -51.81
N HIS A 2 -8.39 -38.25 -51.05
CA HIS A 2 -8.52 -38.34 -49.58
C HIS A 2 -7.30 -37.75 -48.83
N SER A 3 -6.13 -37.67 -49.49
CA SER A 3 -4.86 -37.31 -48.81
C SER A 3 -4.63 -35.79 -48.62
N THR A 4 -5.45 -34.93 -49.23
CA THR A 4 -5.32 -33.47 -49.10
C THR A 4 -5.97 -32.92 -47.83
N LEU A 5 -6.99 -33.61 -47.27
CA LEU A 5 -7.67 -33.19 -46.04
C LEU A 5 -6.89 -33.61 -44.78
N ASP A 6 -6.23 -34.76 -44.81
CA ASP A 6 -5.42 -35.25 -43.66
C ASP A 6 -4.18 -34.38 -43.43
N ASN A 7 -3.56 -33.88 -44.50
CA ASN A 7 -2.39 -32.99 -44.44
C ASN A 7 -2.76 -31.59 -43.93
N ASP A 8 -4.00 -31.16 -44.16
CA ASP A 8 -4.56 -29.89 -43.70
C ASP A 8 -4.93 -29.97 -42.21
N TYR A 9 -5.52 -31.10 -41.80
CA TYR A 9 -5.84 -31.37 -40.40
C TYR A 9 -4.60 -31.47 -39.50
N SER A 10 -3.54 -32.17 -39.94
CA SER A 10 -2.29 -32.24 -39.18
C SER A 10 -1.66 -30.86 -38.98
N GLY A 11 -1.68 -30.01 -40.01
CA GLY A 11 -1.20 -28.63 -39.91
C GLY A 11 -2.03 -27.78 -38.95
N LEU A 12 -3.36 -27.95 -38.93
CA LEU A 12 -4.23 -27.28 -37.96
C LEU A 12 -3.93 -27.71 -36.51
N VAL A 13 -3.66 -28.99 -36.28
CA VAL A 13 -3.33 -29.52 -34.94
C VAL A 13 -2.00 -28.96 -34.43
N GLU A 14 -0.97 -28.92 -35.27
CA GLU A 14 0.32 -28.31 -34.93
C GLU A 14 0.18 -26.80 -34.67
N ASN A 15 -0.56 -26.08 -35.52
CA ASN A 15 -0.83 -24.66 -35.32
C ASN A 15 -1.57 -24.39 -34.01
N HIS A 16 -2.59 -25.20 -33.69
CA HIS A 16 -3.32 -25.08 -32.44
C HIS A 16 -2.43 -25.36 -31.23
N ALA A 17 -1.57 -26.38 -31.29
CA ALA A 17 -0.61 -26.68 -30.23
C ALA A 17 0.38 -25.53 -30.01
N ASN A 18 0.90 -24.95 -31.09
CA ASN A 18 1.78 -23.78 -31.03
C ASN A 18 1.06 -22.56 -30.41
N LEU A 19 -0.17 -22.27 -30.85
CA LEU A 19 -0.99 -21.19 -30.28
C LEU A 19 -1.25 -21.38 -28.78
N GLN A 20 -1.51 -22.61 -28.34
CA GLN A 20 -1.71 -22.92 -26.92
C GLN A 20 -0.44 -22.66 -26.11
N GLN A 21 0.72 -23.04 -26.65
CA GLN A 21 2.01 -22.78 -26.02
C GLN A 21 2.30 -21.27 -25.93
N ASP A 22 2.10 -20.54 -27.02
CA ASP A 22 2.30 -19.09 -27.09
C ASP A 22 1.37 -18.35 -26.12
N TYR A 23 0.10 -18.76 -26.07
CA TYR A 23 -0.86 -18.22 -25.10
C TYR A 23 -0.42 -18.47 -23.65
N GLY A 24 0.09 -19.68 -23.36
CA GLY A 24 0.63 -20.01 -22.05
C GLY A 24 1.82 -19.14 -21.65
N LEU A 25 2.73 -18.85 -22.59
CA LEU A 25 3.86 -17.96 -22.38
C LEU A 25 3.39 -16.52 -22.16
N LEU A 26 2.53 -16.00 -23.03
CA LEU A 26 2.03 -14.63 -22.97
C LEU A 26 1.27 -14.36 -21.68
N ARG A 27 0.48 -15.35 -21.20
CA ARG A 27 -0.20 -15.26 -19.91
C ARG A 27 0.78 -15.12 -18.75
N LYS A 28 1.86 -15.90 -18.73
CA LYS A 28 2.90 -15.78 -17.68
C LYS A 28 3.56 -14.41 -17.71
N GLN A 29 3.94 -13.93 -18.90
CA GLN A 29 4.52 -12.59 -19.06
C GLN A 29 3.56 -11.50 -18.59
N PHE A 30 2.27 -11.63 -18.90
CA PHE A 30 1.23 -10.73 -18.43
C PHE A 30 1.11 -10.75 -16.91
N ASP A 31 1.06 -11.93 -16.28
CA ASP A 31 0.95 -12.08 -14.84
C ASP A 31 2.18 -11.49 -14.11
N GLU A 32 3.39 -11.72 -14.64
CA GLU A 32 4.63 -11.11 -14.13
C GLU A 32 4.62 -9.58 -14.25
N LEU A 33 4.27 -9.05 -15.43
CA LEU A 33 4.21 -7.61 -15.66
C LEU A 33 3.14 -6.94 -14.79
N ARG A 34 1.99 -7.60 -14.61
CA ARG A 34 0.93 -7.16 -13.70
C ARG A 34 1.45 -7.09 -12.27
N GLN A 35 2.15 -8.12 -11.79
CA GLN A 35 2.73 -8.13 -10.44
C GLN A 35 3.73 -6.98 -10.26
N GLN A 36 4.59 -6.74 -11.24
CA GLN A 36 5.53 -5.63 -11.23
C GLN A 36 4.81 -4.27 -11.19
N TYR A 37 3.79 -4.08 -12.04
CA TYR A 37 2.97 -2.88 -12.04
C TYR A 37 2.29 -2.63 -10.69
N GLU A 38 1.68 -3.68 -10.10
CA GLU A 38 1.05 -3.59 -8.78
C GLU A 38 2.05 -3.25 -7.68
N ASN A 39 3.30 -3.69 -7.78
CA ASN A 39 4.34 -3.35 -6.80
C ASN A 39 4.88 -1.92 -6.97
N LEU A 40 5.00 -1.43 -8.22
CA LEU A 40 5.46 -0.07 -8.51
C LEU A 40 4.39 0.98 -8.24
N ARG A 41 3.11 0.63 -8.37
CA ARG A 41 2.01 1.55 -8.13
C ARG A 41 1.96 1.89 -6.64
N ARG A 42 2.10 3.19 -6.34
CA ARG A 42 1.84 3.69 -4.99
C ARG A 42 0.45 3.25 -4.53
N PRO A 43 0.33 2.60 -3.36
CA PRO A 43 -0.98 2.28 -2.80
C PRO A 43 -1.77 3.58 -2.64
N PHE A 44 -2.91 3.60 -3.31
CA PHE A 44 -3.91 4.67 -3.23
C PHE A 44 -5.25 3.96 -3.30
N SER A 45 -5.67 3.44 -2.14
CA SER A 45 -6.78 2.50 -2.00
C SER A 45 -8.07 3.29 -1.78
N VAL A 46 -8.71 3.71 -2.88
CA VAL A 46 -10.02 4.39 -2.82
C VAL A 46 -11.11 3.33 -2.69
N THR A 47 -11.94 3.45 -1.65
CA THR A 47 -13.12 2.60 -1.43
C THR A 47 -14.33 3.49 -1.17
N ALA A 48 -15.54 2.93 -1.19
CA ALA A 48 -16.74 3.68 -0.86
C ALA A 48 -16.72 4.16 0.60
N GLU A 49 -16.07 3.42 1.50
CA GLU A 49 -15.87 3.75 2.91
C GLU A 49 -14.77 4.79 3.14
N VAL A 50 -13.83 4.95 2.19
CA VAL A 50 -12.74 5.93 2.21
C VAL A 50 -12.87 6.85 0.98
N PRO A 51 -13.84 7.79 1.01
CA PRO A 51 -14.17 8.59 -0.16
C PRO A 51 -13.02 9.55 -0.54
N TYR A 52 -12.76 9.65 -1.84
CA TYR A 52 -11.78 10.56 -2.41
C TYR A 52 -12.32 12.00 -2.39
N THR A 53 -12.01 12.73 -1.32
CA THR A 53 -12.24 14.17 -1.23
C THR A 53 -11.00 14.82 -0.63
N ASP A 54 -10.63 16.00 -1.11
CA ASP A 54 -9.51 16.78 -0.55
C ASP A 54 -9.91 17.54 0.73
N VAL A 55 -11.15 17.35 1.19
CA VAL A 55 -11.71 17.91 2.43
C VAL A 55 -12.05 16.76 3.37
N TRP A 56 -11.30 16.66 4.47
CA TRP A 56 -11.53 15.67 5.52
C TRP A 56 -12.03 16.33 6.80
N THR A 57 -13.00 15.72 7.46
CA THR A 57 -13.57 16.22 8.72
C THR A 57 -13.22 15.27 9.84
N PHE A 58 -12.26 15.66 10.68
CA PHE A 58 -11.88 14.95 11.90
C PHE A 58 -12.07 15.84 13.11
N LYS A 59 -12.49 15.26 14.23
CA LYS A 59 -12.61 16.00 15.48
C LYS A 59 -11.21 16.35 16.01
N PRO A 60 -10.96 17.60 16.43
CA PRO A 60 -9.72 17.93 17.13
C PRO A 60 -9.56 17.10 18.41
N VAL A 61 -8.32 16.85 18.82
CA VAL A 61 -8.03 16.16 20.08
C VAL A 61 -8.62 16.96 21.25
N ALA A 62 -9.38 16.32 22.13
CA ALA A 62 -9.93 16.97 23.32
C ALA A 62 -8.80 17.50 24.24
N SER A 63 -9.08 18.52 25.06
CA SER A 63 -8.08 19.03 26.01
C SER A 63 -7.92 18.09 27.20
N TYR A 64 -6.69 17.83 27.63
CA TYR A 64 -6.36 17.05 28.83
C TYR A 64 -5.06 17.56 29.48
N PRO A 65 -4.81 17.28 30.77
CA PRO A 65 -3.59 17.74 31.45
C PRO A 65 -2.32 17.15 30.80
N GLY A 66 -1.36 18.02 30.44
CA GLY A 66 -0.14 17.59 29.76
C GLY A 66 -0.29 17.37 28.25
N LYS A 67 -1.42 17.76 27.66
CA LYS A 67 -1.65 17.68 26.21
C LYS A 67 -0.57 18.42 25.42
N HIS A 68 -0.09 17.78 24.35
CA HIS A 68 0.82 18.42 23.41
C HIS A 68 0.12 19.56 22.65
N PRO A 69 0.72 20.77 22.55
CA PRO A 69 0.07 21.93 21.94
C PRO A 69 -0.44 21.69 20.51
N CYS A 70 0.25 20.86 19.73
CA CYS A 70 -0.03 20.59 18.32
C CYS A 70 -0.30 19.10 18.05
N GLU A 71 -0.97 18.41 18.98
CA GLU A 71 -1.32 17.00 18.78
C GLU A 71 -2.31 16.80 17.61
N LYS A 72 -1.94 15.94 16.67
CA LYS A 72 -2.79 15.57 15.53
C LYS A 72 -3.80 14.49 15.96
N PRO A 73 -5.06 14.53 15.49
CA PRO A 73 -6.02 13.46 15.75
C PRO A 73 -5.50 12.11 15.26
N ALA A 74 -5.61 11.06 16.08
CA ALA A 74 -5.18 9.71 15.70
C ALA A 74 -5.91 9.20 14.46
N GLU A 75 -7.24 9.40 14.39
CA GLU A 75 -8.07 9.00 13.25
C GLU A 75 -7.59 9.60 11.92
N LEU A 76 -7.11 10.85 11.94
CA LEU A 76 -6.55 11.51 10.76
C LEU A 76 -5.25 10.81 10.33
N MET A 77 -4.37 10.50 11.28
CA MET A 77 -3.10 9.84 10.98
C MET A 77 -3.31 8.42 10.46
N GLU A 78 -4.24 7.68 11.06
CA GLU A 78 -4.65 6.36 10.58
C GLU A 78 -5.18 6.43 9.15
N HIS A 79 -6.08 7.37 8.87
CA HIS A 79 -6.64 7.58 7.53
C HIS A 79 -5.56 7.86 6.47
N ILE A 80 -4.58 8.72 6.78
CA ILE A 80 -3.46 9.02 5.87
C ILE A 80 -2.66 7.75 5.58
N ILE A 81 -2.31 6.98 6.62
CA ILE A 81 -1.47 5.79 6.52
C ILE A 81 -2.21 4.67 5.77
N THR A 82 -3.47 4.38 6.08
CA THR A 82 -4.24 3.34 5.39
C THR A 82 -4.46 3.67 3.93
N SER A 83 -4.61 4.95 3.60
CA SER A 83 -4.84 5.39 2.21
C SER A 83 -3.57 5.34 1.36
N SER A 84 -2.40 5.50 1.99
CA SER A 84 -1.12 5.71 1.30
C SER A 84 -0.10 4.60 1.47
N THR A 85 -0.42 3.51 2.19
CA THR A 85 0.51 2.40 2.49
C THR A 85 -0.20 1.04 2.55
N ARG A 86 0.55 -0.03 2.36
CA ARG A 86 0.13 -1.41 2.60
C ARG A 86 0.57 -1.88 4.00
N PRO A 87 -0.10 -2.87 4.60
CA PRO A 87 0.41 -3.54 5.80
C PRO A 87 1.84 -4.02 5.59
N GLY A 88 2.71 -3.85 6.58
CA GLY A 88 4.14 -4.18 6.49
C GLY A 88 5.03 -3.11 5.85
N ASP A 89 4.48 -2.08 5.21
CA ASP A 89 5.28 -0.95 4.70
C ASP A 89 5.97 -0.18 5.84
N VAL A 90 6.98 0.60 5.47
CA VAL A 90 7.69 1.51 6.38
C VAL A 90 7.11 2.92 6.27
N VAL A 91 6.72 3.51 7.40
CA VAL A 91 6.29 4.90 7.52
C VAL A 91 7.39 5.71 8.19
N ALA A 92 7.78 6.84 7.60
CA ALA A 92 8.78 7.73 8.18
C ALA A 92 8.18 9.10 8.50
N ASP A 93 8.45 9.60 9.72
CA ASP A 93 8.13 10.96 10.14
C ASP A 93 9.39 11.62 10.71
N PHE A 94 9.93 12.61 9.99
CA PHE A 94 11.16 13.29 10.39
C PHE A 94 10.94 14.45 11.37
N PHE A 95 9.68 14.72 11.74
CA PHE A 95 9.29 15.74 12.70
C PHE A 95 8.24 15.15 13.63
N MET A 96 8.58 14.02 14.26
CA MET A 96 7.58 13.14 14.87
C MET A 96 6.85 13.80 16.05
N GLY A 97 7.43 14.78 16.73
CA GLY A 97 6.78 15.50 17.82
C GLY A 97 6.26 14.54 18.89
N SER A 98 4.94 14.54 19.12
CA SER A 98 4.23 13.62 20.05
C SER A 98 4.13 12.17 19.56
N GLY A 99 4.67 11.85 18.39
CA GLY A 99 4.72 10.51 17.82
C GLY A 99 3.40 10.01 17.23
N ALA A 100 2.43 10.88 16.96
CA ALA A 100 1.11 10.48 16.46
C ALA A 100 1.19 9.61 15.19
N THR A 101 2.09 9.97 14.25
CA THR A 101 2.34 9.19 13.02
C THR A 101 2.92 7.81 13.33
N VAL A 102 3.91 7.75 14.22
CA VAL A 102 4.60 6.49 14.60
C VAL A 102 3.62 5.56 15.32
N LYS A 103 2.86 6.08 16.28
CA LYS A 103 1.83 5.34 17.03
C LYS A 103 0.79 4.75 16.07
N ALA A 104 0.24 5.56 15.16
CA ALA A 104 -0.74 5.10 14.17
C ALA A 104 -0.15 4.04 13.22
N ALA A 105 1.08 4.22 12.75
CA ALA A 105 1.75 3.25 11.88
C ALA A 105 1.90 1.89 12.57
N LEU A 106 2.37 1.86 13.82
CA LEU A 106 2.53 0.64 14.60
C LEU A 106 1.19 -0.06 14.85
N THR A 107 0.16 0.69 15.26
CA THR A 107 -1.21 0.16 15.46
C THR A 107 -1.76 -0.48 14.19
N LEU A 108 -1.46 0.09 13.03
CA LEU A 108 -1.90 -0.41 11.72
C LEU A 108 -0.99 -1.53 11.16
N GLY A 109 -0.01 -2.02 11.91
CA GLY A 109 0.88 -3.10 11.46
C GLY A 109 1.89 -2.66 10.40
N ARG A 110 2.33 -1.41 10.43
CA ARG A 110 3.47 -0.89 9.65
C ARG A 110 4.70 -0.81 10.55
N THR A 111 5.88 -0.78 9.92
CA THR A 111 7.11 -0.38 10.61
C THR A 111 7.21 1.14 10.59
N ALA A 112 7.80 1.75 11.61
CA ALA A 112 7.90 3.19 11.71
C ALA A 112 9.33 3.68 11.96
N ILE A 113 9.68 4.80 11.35
CA ILE A 113 10.91 5.56 11.60
C ILE A 113 10.49 6.96 12.06
N GLY A 114 10.88 7.33 13.27
CA GLY A 114 10.61 8.65 13.84
C GLY A 114 11.91 9.40 14.08
N VAL A 115 11.96 10.68 13.70
CA VAL A 115 13.04 11.61 14.07
C VAL A 115 12.44 12.79 14.79
N GLU A 116 13.07 13.17 15.89
CA GLU A 116 12.79 14.39 16.65
C GLU A 116 14.13 15.01 17.03
N LEU A 117 14.22 16.33 16.91
CA LEU A 117 15.45 17.07 17.16
C LEU A 117 15.62 17.39 18.64
N GLU A 118 14.52 17.68 19.32
CA GLU A 118 14.53 18.08 20.73
C GLU A 118 14.58 16.84 21.63
N GLU A 119 15.64 16.73 22.44
CA GLU A 119 15.95 15.50 23.19
C GLU A 119 14.87 15.18 24.24
N GLU A 120 14.36 16.18 24.96
CA GLU A 120 13.32 15.98 25.97
C GLU A 120 12.04 15.44 25.32
N ARG A 121 11.60 16.05 24.20
CA ARG A 121 10.48 15.57 23.37
C ARG A 121 10.72 14.17 22.84
N PHE A 122 11.91 13.89 22.30
CA PHE A 122 12.26 12.58 21.78
C PHE A 122 12.12 11.50 22.87
N LEU A 123 12.70 11.74 24.05
CA LEU A 123 12.67 10.80 25.17
C LEU A 123 11.25 10.60 25.69
N GLN A 124 10.46 11.69 25.81
CA GLN A 124 9.05 11.60 26.19
C GLN A 124 8.27 10.71 25.20
N THR A 125 8.35 11.03 23.91
CA THR A 125 7.61 10.30 22.86
C THR A 125 8.06 8.85 22.76
N LYS A 126 9.35 8.57 22.90
CA LYS A 126 9.89 7.20 22.94
C LYS A 126 9.28 6.40 24.10
N ALA A 127 9.23 6.97 25.30
CA ALA A 127 8.65 6.31 26.47
C ALA A 127 7.13 6.03 26.31
N GLU A 128 6.42 6.87 25.56
CA GLU A 128 4.99 6.66 25.26
C GLU A 128 4.72 5.58 24.20
N ILE A 129 5.70 5.27 23.35
CA ILE A 129 5.58 4.30 22.25
C ILE A 129 6.03 2.89 22.67
N GLY A 130 7.05 2.79 23.54
CA GLY A 130 7.63 1.52 24.01
C GLY A 130 9.14 1.58 24.15
#